data_AF-A0A9R1JL89-F1
#
_entry.id   AF-A0A9R1JL89-F1
#
_cell.length_a   1.000
_cell.length_b   1.000
_cell.length_c   1.000
_cell.angle_alpha   90.00
_cell.angle_beta   90.00
_cell.angle_gamma   90.00
#
_symmetry.space_group_name_H-M   'P 1'
#
loop_
_entity.id
_entity.type
_entity.pdbx_description
1 polymer ?
#
loop_
_entity_poly.entity_id
_entity_poly.type
_entity_poly.pdbx_seq_one_letter_code
_entity_poly.pdbx_strand_id
1 'polypeptide(L)'
;MSSSASEIVADTTHGRHHLKIDGYSITKATLPTGEFLKSQPFSVGGRRWAIQYYPNGDPSSHKGHISLHLVLDDAVAGEVRAQVQFRFKAEKKHALSFLQSWGRKPAPLKLGRVEAGEDGVWECPNFVKRKTLEESDHLKDDSFTIRCDIIVVNEFRADGGPPPAPAPRSVPVPPSDLGQQLGDLLAADKGADVVFEVGGETFAAHRWLLAARSPVLSAELFGSMREGGAAGAVRVADMEAQVFKALLRFMYTDSWPLETAEEEEFAMAQHLLVAADKYRMERLKLICEDKLCKNIAAGTAASILALAEVHHCHELKGACFHFLSSPKNLTAAMAGDDFENLRSSFPSIVKELIAKCSIDAPAQ
;
A
#
# COMPACT_ATOMS: atom_id res chain seq x y z
N MET A 1 -13.34 23.70 46.54
CA MET A 1 -13.40 24.54 45.32
C MET A 1 -14.22 23.78 44.30
N SER A 2 -15.36 24.33 43.87
CA SER A 2 -16.20 23.70 42.84
C SER A 2 -15.64 24.08 41.47
N SER A 3 -15.10 23.12 40.73
CA SER A 3 -14.66 23.34 39.35
C SER A 3 -15.71 22.82 38.38
N SER A 4 -16.26 23.68 37.53
CA SER A 4 -17.01 23.24 36.36
C SER A 4 -16.08 23.17 35.16
N ALA A 5 -16.19 22.09 34.39
CA ALA A 5 -15.58 21.98 33.06
C ALA A 5 -16.70 21.81 32.03
N SER A 6 -16.53 22.40 30.86
CA SER A 6 -17.34 22.14 29.68
C SER A 6 -16.42 21.77 28.53
N GLU A 7 -16.89 20.88 27.65
CA GLU A 7 -16.18 20.45 26.46
C GLU A 7 -17.04 20.77 25.23
N ILE A 8 -16.39 21.23 24.17
CA ILE A 8 -17.01 21.42 22.86
C ILE A 8 -16.39 20.35 21.96
N VAL A 9 -17.20 19.36 21.57
CA VAL A 9 -16.75 18.27 20.69
C VAL A 9 -17.22 18.55 19.27
N ALA A 10 -16.31 18.45 18.31
CA ALA A 10 -16.62 18.48 16.89
C ALA A 10 -16.63 17.05 16.34
N ASP A 11 -17.80 16.55 15.93
CA ASP A 11 -17.89 15.27 15.24
C ASP A 11 -17.38 15.42 13.80
N THR A 12 -16.42 14.60 13.38
CA THR A 12 -15.78 14.71 12.06
C THR A 12 -15.64 13.38 11.33
N THR A 13 -15.85 13.39 10.02
CA THR A 13 -15.67 12.23 9.14
C THR A 13 -14.60 12.51 8.09
N HIS A 14 -13.66 11.58 7.91
CA HIS A 14 -12.54 11.72 6.98
C HIS A 14 -12.77 10.88 5.72
N GLY A 15 -12.38 11.39 4.56
CA GLY A 15 -12.45 10.69 3.29
C GLY A 15 -11.32 11.06 2.34
N ARG A 16 -11.07 10.19 1.35
CA ARG A 16 -10.05 10.39 0.33
C ARG A 16 -10.58 9.96 -1.02
N HIS A 17 -10.36 10.80 -2.03
CA HIS A 17 -10.72 10.53 -3.42
C HIS A 17 -9.52 10.76 -4.34
N HIS A 18 -9.39 9.96 -5.40
CA HIS A 18 -8.38 10.12 -6.43
C HIS A 18 -9.03 10.38 -7.78
N LEU A 19 -8.74 11.53 -8.38
CA LEU A 19 -9.19 11.91 -9.71
C LEU A 19 -8.02 11.77 -10.69
N LYS A 20 -8.09 10.80 -11.60
CA LYS A 20 -7.17 10.69 -12.74
C LYS A 20 -7.70 11.55 -13.88
N ILE A 21 -6.85 12.43 -14.39
CA ILE A 21 -7.09 13.18 -15.62
C ILE A 21 -6.28 12.47 -16.69
N ASP A 22 -6.95 11.93 -17.70
CA ASP A 22 -6.35 11.21 -18.82
C ASP A 22 -6.66 12.00 -20.11
N GLY A 23 -5.64 12.31 -20.90
CA GLY A 23 -5.77 13.23 -22.03
C GLY A 23 -5.70 14.71 -21.64
N TYR A 24 -4.78 15.08 -20.74
CA TYR A 24 -4.59 16.46 -20.28
C TYR A 24 -4.49 17.46 -21.44
N SER A 25 -3.68 17.16 -22.46
CA SER A 25 -3.49 18.01 -23.64
C SER A 25 -4.80 18.32 -24.34
N ILE A 26 -5.70 17.33 -24.47
CA ILE A 26 -7.03 17.47 -25.08
C ILE A 26 -7.91 18.36 -24.21
N THR A 27 -8.03 18.05 -22.91
CA THR A 27 -8.86 18.87 -22.00
C THR A 27 -8.41 20.33 -21.97
N LYS A 28 -7.10 20.58 -22.04
CA LYS A 28 -6.50 21.92 -22.13
C LYS A 28 -6.80 22.60 -23.46
N ALA A 29 -6.81 21.88 -24.58
CA ALA A 29 -7.05 22.46 -25.90
C ALA A 29 -8.55 22.74 -26.14
N THR A 30 -9.44 21.91 -25.60
CA THR A 30 -10.88 21.96 -25.89
C THR A 30 -11.64 22.93 -24.99
N LEU A 31 -11.24 23.09 -23.72
CA LEU A 31 -12.00 23.89 -22.76
C LEU A 31 -11.42 25.30 -22.63
N PRO A 32 -12.19 26.38 -22.84
CA PRO A 32 -11.70 27.73 -22.58
C PRO A 32 -11.51 28.00 -21.08
N THR A 33 -10.84 29.10 -20.73
CA THR A 33 -10.72 29.56 -19.34
C THR A 33 -12.12 29.81 -18.76
N GLY A 34 -12.37 29.34 -17.54
CA GLY A 34 -13.67 29.39 -16.87
C GLY A 34 -14.53 28.14 -17.06
N GLU A 35 -14.22 27.27 -18.03
CA GLU A 35 -14.91 26.00 -18.24
C GLU A 35 -14.25 24.84 -17.47
N PHE A 36 -15.05 23.87 -17.05
CA PHE A 36 -14.59 22.74 -16.25
C PHE A 36 -15.16 21.39 -16.68
N LEU A 37 -14.48 20.33 -16.25
CA LEU A 37 -15.00 18.96 -16.24
C LEU A 37 -15.35 18.57 -14.80
N LYS A 38 -16.52 17.94 -14.62
CA LYS A 38 -16.96 17.45 -13.32
C LYS A 38 -16.61 15.96 -13.19
N SER A 39 -16.01 15.58 -12.07
CA SER A 39 -15.76 14.17 -11.74
C SER A 39 -17.06 13.42 -11.53
N GLN A 40 -16.99 12.08 -11.53
CA GLN A 40 -18.06 11.27 -10.95
C GLN A 40 -18.23 11.62 -9.46
N PRO A 41 -19.46 11.58 -8.92
CA PRO A 41 -19.69 11.85 -7.51
C PRO A 41 -19.06 10.78 -6.60
N PHE A 42 -18.64 11.18 -5.41
CA PHE A 42 -18.12 10.29 -4.36
C PHE A 42 -18.66 10.68 -2.98
N SER A 43 -18.71 9.73 -2.05
CA SER A 43 -19.37 9.94 -0.76
C SER A 43 -18.39 10.05 0.42
N VAL A 44 -18.56 11.09 1.24
CA VAL A 44 -17.85 11.27 2.52
C VAL A 44 -18.77 11.96 3.51
N GLY A 45 -18.81 11.48 4.77
CA GLY A 45 -19.66 12.08 5.81
C GLY A 45 -21.16 11.97 5.50
N GLY A 46 -21.59 10.91 4.80
CA GLY A 46 -22.98 10.73 4.38
C GLY A 46 -23.44 11.72 3.29
N ARG A 47 -22.53 12.49 2.69
CA ARG A 47 -22.80 13.46 1.62
C ARG A 47 -22.12 13.04 0.32
N ARG A 48 -22.69 13.40 -0.82
CA ARG A 48 -22.08 13.26 -2.14
C ARG A 48 -21.34 14.53 -2.55
N TRP A 49 -20.17 14.34 -3.10
CA TRP A 49 -19.24 15.39 -3.50
C TRP A 49 -18.76 15.12 -4.93
N ALA A 50 -18.37 16.15 -5.65
CA ALA A 50 -17.67 16.02 -6.92
C ALA A 50 -16.54 17.05 -7.00
N ILE A 51 -15.57 16.81 -7.89
CA ILE A 51 -14.49 17.75 -8.15
C ILE A 51 -14.73 18.38 -9.53
N GLN A 52 -14.71 19.70 -9.59
CA GLN A 52 -14.66 20.47 -10.82
C GLN A 52 -13.20 20.77 -11.16
N TYR A 53 -12.78 20.32 -12.34
CA TYR A 53 -11.43 20.48 -12.86
C TYR A 53 -11.42 21.52 -13.98
N TYR A 54 -10.73 22.63 -13.75
CA TYR A 54 -10.57 23.73 -14.71
C TYR A 54 -9.16 23.67 -15.32
N PRO A 55 -8.99 23.08 -16.52
CA PRO A 55 -7.66 22.91 -17.11
C PRO A 55 -7.00 24.26 -17.44
N ASN A 56 -7.80 25.31 -17.70
CA ASN A 56 -7.32 26.63 -18.11
C ASN A 56 -7.60 27.74 -17.09
N GLY A 57 -7.86 27.35 -15.84
CA GLY A 57 -8.17 28.24 -14.72
C GLY A 57 -9.67 28.53 -14.61
N ASP A 58 -10.12 28.76 -13.38
CA ASP A 58 -11.46 29.28 -13.09
C ASP A 58 -11.57 30.79 -13.40
N PRO A 59 -12.77 31.39 -13.32
CA PRO A 59 -12.96 32.82 -13.59
C PRO A 59 -12.25 33.78 -12.61
N SER A 60 -11.92 33.31 -11.40
CA SER A 60 -11.27 34.12 -10.35
C SER A 60 -9.73 33.99 -10.37
N SER A 61 -9.19 33.07 -11.17
CA SER A 61 -7.79 32.70 -11.24
C SER A 61 -7.00 33.41 -12.35
N HIS A 62 -5.68 33.41 -12.20
CA HIS A 62 -4.76 33.96 -13.20
C HIS A 62 -4.61 33.02 -14.41
N LYS A 63 -4.68 33.59 -15.62
CA LYS A 63 -4.36 32.91 -16.89
C LYS A 63 -3.06 32.13 -16.75
N GLY A 64 -3.12 30.80 -16.85
CA GLY A 64 -1.93 29.94 -16.74
C GLY A 64 -1.94 28.91 -15.61
N HIS A 65 -2.94 28.92 -14.72
CA HIS A 65 -3.10 27.90 -13.69
C HIS A 65 -4.15 26.85 -14.06
N ILE A 66 -4.07 25.72 -13.39
CA ILE A 66 -5.15 24.76 -13.23
C ILE A 66 -5.84 25.06 -11.91
N SER A 67 -7.18 25.03 -11.91
CA SER A 67 -8.00 25.23 -10.72
C SER A 67 -8.80 23.97 -10.40
N LEU A 68 -9.04 23.75 -9.11
CA LEU A 68 -9.83 22.61 -8.62
C LEU A 68 -10.83 23.09 -7.60
N HIS A 69 -12.11 22.79 -7.79
CA HIS A 69 -13.13 23.08 -6.79
C HIS A 69 -13.75 21.76 -6.33
N LEU A 70 -13.97 21.62 -5.03
CA LEU A 70 -14.81 20.56 -4.49
C LEU A 70 -16.23 21.11 -4.35
N VAL A 71 -17.20 20.44 -4.95
CA VAL A 71 -18.61 20.81 -4.88
C VAL A 71 -19.41 19.77 -4.12
N LEU A 72 -20.35 20.24 -3.30
CA LEU A 72 -21.37 19.38 -2.70
C LEU A 72 -22.41 19.02 -3.78
N ASP A 73 -22.54 17.73 -4.09
CA ASP A 73 -23.43 17.19 -5.13
C ASP A 73 -24.75 16.66 -4.54
N ASP A 74 -25.23 17.32 -3.47
CA ASP A 74 -26.48 17.02 -2.78
C ASP A 74 -27.28 18.31 -2.52
N ALA A 75 -28.60 18.22 -2.62
CA ALA A 75 -29.49 19.27 -2.14
C ALA A 75 -29.56 19.20 -0.61
N VAL A 76 -29.02 20.22 0.07
CA VAL A 76 -29.02 20.29 1.53
C VAL A 76 -29.84 21.48 2.01
N ALA A 77 -30.64 21.26 3.06
CA ALA A 77 -31.43 22.31 3.69
C ALA A 77 -30.64 23.13 4.73
N GLY A 78 -29.32 22.93 4.85
CA GLY A 78 -28.49 23.56 5.88
C GLY A 78 -27.00 23.63 5.51
N GLU A 79 -26.26 24.40 6.31
CA GLU A 79 -24.82 24.63 6.14
C GLU A 79 -24.03 23.33 6.31
N VAL A 80 -23.11 23.04 5.38
CA VAL A 80 -22.16 21.93 5.48
C VAL A 80 -20.76 22.50 5.69
N ARG A 81 -20.07 22.02 6.73
CA ARG A 81 -18.69 22.43 7.02
C ARG A 81 -17.75 21.31 6.61
N ALA A 82 -16.78 21.64 5.76
CA ALA A 82 -15.74 20.71 5.35
C ALA A 82 -14.38 21.39 5.23
N GLN A 83 -13.32 20.62 5.45
CA GLN A 83 -11.95 20.99 5.12
C GLN A 83 -11.46 20.10 3.98
N VAL A 84 -10.75 20.67 3.01
CA VAL A 84 -10.29 19.95 1.82
C VAL A 84 -8.81 20.23 1.53
N GLN A 85 -8.10 19.20 1.07
CA GLN A 85 -6.73 19.31 0.59
C GLN A 85 -6.55 18.57 -0.74
N PHE A 86 -6.09 19.28 -1.76
CA PHE A 86 -5.69 18.71 -3.05
C PHE A 86 -4.17 18.57 -3.14
N ARG A 87 -3.69 17.43 -3.64
CA ARG A 87 -2.26 17.17 -3.90
C ARG A 87 -2.10 16.25 -5.10
N PHE A 88 -0.94 16.29 -5.77
CA PHE A 88 -0.61 15.24 -6.74
C PHE A 88 -0.42 13.90 -6.04
N LYS A 89 -0.80 12.81 -6.72
CA LYS A 89 -0.42 11.47 -6.32
C LYS A 89 1.09 11.33 -6.53
N ALA A 90 1.85 11.23 -5.44
CA ALA A 90 3.29 10.97 -5.53
C ALA A 90 3.51 9.57 -6.13
N GLU A 91 4.23 9.50 -7.24
CA GLU A 91 4.85 8.25 -7.70
C GLU A 91 6.26 8.17 -7.12
N LYS A 92 6.62 7.00 -6.58
CA LYS A 92 7.94 6.72 -6.02
C LYS A 92 8.97 6.78 -7.15
N LYS A 93 9.74 7.86 -7.26
CA LYS A 93 10.99 7.87 -8.03
C LYS A 93 12.15 8.13 -7.07
N HIS A 94 13.02 7.13 -6.97
CA HIS A 94 14.38 7.13 -6.42
C HIS A 94 14.62 7.97 -5.14
N ALA A 95 14.58 7.29 -4.00
CA ALA A 95 15.49 7.61 -2.91
C ALA A 95 16.92 7.45 -3.45
N LEU A 96 17.56 8.57 -3.82
CA LEU A 96 19.02 8.82 -3.79
C LEU A 96 19.45 10.10 -4.53
N SER A 97 18.55 10.92 -5.10
CA SER A 97 18.91 12.28 -5.58
C SER A 97 18.66 13.40 -4.55
N PHE A 98 18.05 13.08 -3.41
CA PHE A 98 17.66 14.08 -2.39
C PHE A 98 18.78 14.51 -1.43
N LEU A 99 19.97 13.89 -1.50
CA LEU A 99 21.10 14.21 -0.62
C LEU A 99 22.07 15.28 -1.15
N GLN A 100 21.79 15.93 -2.28
CA GLN A 100 22.67 16.98 -2.83
C GLN A 100 22.06 18.37 -3.01
N SER A 101 20.85 18.65 -2.52
CA SER A 101 20.37 20.05 -2.45
C SER A 101 19.66 20.38 -1.13
N TRP A 102 20.44 20.38 -0.04
CA TRP A 102 20.06 21.09 1.17
C TRP A 102 19.93 22.59 0.85
N GLY A 103 18.70 23.11 0.83
CA GLY A 103 18.49 24.56 0.72
C GLY A 103 17.09 25.05 0.33
N ARG A 104 16.20 24.22 -0.22
CA ARG A 104 14.81 24.65 -0.48
C ARG A 104 13.81 23.61 0.02
N LYS A 105 13.19 23.89 1.17
CA LYS A 105 11.93 23.27 1.56
C LYS A 105 10.94 23.46 0.40
N PRO A 106 10.32 22.40 -0.17
CA PRO A 106 9.15 22.61 -0.99
C PRO A 106 8.12 23.36 -0.12
N ALA A 107 7.67 24.52 -0.62
CA ALA A 107 6.78 25.38 0.13
C ALA A 107 5.53 24.57 0.58
N PRO A 108 5.07 24.72 1.83
CA PRO A 108 3.79 24.14 2.23
C PRO A 108 2.70 24.77 1.34
N LEU A 109 2.12 23.97 0.45
CA LEU A 109 0.99 24.39 -0.39
C LEU A 109 -0.24 24.56 0.52
N LYS A 110 -0.67 25.81 0.61
CA LYS A 110 -1.82 26.43 1.32
C LYS A 110 -2.81 25.47 2.00
N LEU A 111 -2.90 25.60 3.32
CA LEU A 111 -4.07 25.21 4.12
C LEU A 111 -5.15 26.27 3.91
N GLY A 112 -6.08 26.02 2.98
CA GLY A 112 -7.26 26.87 2.79
C GLY A 112 -8.37 26.44 3.74
N ARG A 113 -8.70 27.26 4.74
CA ARG A 113 -10.02 27.22 5.37
C ARG A 113 -10.97 27.87 4.36
N VAL A 114 -11.84 27.09 3.72
CA VAL A 114 -12.93 27.64 2.92
C VAL A 114 -14.18 27.57 3.79
N GLU A 115 -14.63 28.75 4.23
CA GLU A 115 -15.96 28.93 4.78
C GLU A 115 -16.94 28.90 3.60
N ALA A 116 -18.05 28.19 3.74
CA ALA A 116 -19.02 28.06 2.66
C ALA A 116 -19.50 29.45 2.22
N GLY A 117 -19.26 29.80 0.95
CA GLY A 117 -20.14 30.73 0.26
C GLY A 117 -21.52 30.08 0.10
N GLU A 118 -22.55 30.88 -0.20
CA GLU A 118 -23.95 30.47 -0.33
C GLU A 118 -24.20 29.27 -1.29
N ASP A 119 -23.19 28.85 -2.06
CA ASP A 119 -23.26 27.84 -3.11
C ASP A 119 -22.59 26.47 -2.80
N GLY A 120 -22.01 26.26 -1.60
CA GLY A 120 -21.45 24.95 -1.23
C GLY A 120 -20.25 24.50 -2.07
N VAL A 121 -19.39 25.45 -2.46
CA VAL A 121 -18.19 25.23 -3.27
C VAL A 121 -16.92 25.55 -2.46
N TRP A 122 -15.94 24.63 -2.50
CA TRP A 122 -14.63 24.79 -1.89
C TRP A 122 -13.56 24.97 -2.97
N GLU A 123 -13.11 26.21 -3.15
CA GLU A 123 -12.28 26.60 -4.29
C GLU A 123 -10.77 26.48 -4.02
N CYS A 124 -10.03 25.95 -5.01
CA CYS A 124 -8.58 26.03 -5.11
C CYS A 124 -8.21 26.69 -6.45
N PRO A 125 -8.29 28.03 -6.55
CA PRO A 125 -8.18 28.74 -7.83
C PRO A 125 -6.80 28.65 -8.47
N ASN A 126 -5.75 28.44 -7.69
CA ASN A 126 -4.36 28.38 -8.18
C ASN A 126 -3.68 27.09 -7.71
N PHE A 127 -4.26 25.92 -8.02
CA PHE A 127 -3.73 24.62 -7.58
C PHE A 127 -2.30 24.40 -8.09
N VAL A 128 -2.07 24.55 -9.40
CA VAL A 128 -0.74 24.43 -10.00
C VAL A 128 -0.62 25.34 -11.22
N LYS A 129 0.57 25.87 -11.50
CA LYS A 129 0.88 26.52 -12.79
C LYS A 129 0.94 25.45 -13.87
N ARG A 130 0.27 25.64 -15.00
CA ARG A 130 0.28 24.69 -16.13
C ARG A 130 1.70 24.37 -16.59
N LYS A 131 2.52 25.40 -16.81
CA LYS A 131 3.93 25.25 -17.16
C LYS A 131 4.69 24.38 -16.16
N THR A 132 4.45 24.59 -14.86
CA THR A 132 5.09 23.78 -13.80
C THR A 132 4.61 22.33 -13.82
N LEU A 133 3.34 22.06 -14.12
CA LEU A 133 2.85 20.68 -14.28
C LEU A 133 3.48 20.02 -15.51
N GLU A 134 3.49 20.71 -16.66
CA GLU A 134 4.03 20.23 -17.93
C GLU A 134 5.54 19.92 -17.86
N GLU A 135 6.27 20.63 -17.00
CA GLU A 135 7.70 20.42 -16.73
C GLU A 135 7.96 19.41 -15.58
N SER A 136 6.92 18.89 -14.93
CA SER A 136 7.05 18.02 -13.76
C SER A 136 6.93 16.52 -14.07
N ASP A 137 7.47 15.70 -13.19
CA ASP A 137 7.28 14.24 -13.18
C ASP A 137 5.83 13.79 -12.88
N HIS A 138 4.91 14.71 -12.56
CA HIS A 138 3.52 14.37 -12.23
C HIS A 138 2.64 14.17 -13.47
N LEU A 139 3.03 14.73 -14.62
CA LEU A 139 2.35 14.54 -15.90
C LEU A 139 3.11 13.47 -16.69
N LYS A 140 2.52 12.28 -16.85
CA LYS A 140 3.08 11.15 -17.58
C LYS A 140 2.07 10.61 -18.56
N ASP A 141 2.50 10.32 -19.77
CA ASP A 141 1.63 9.77 -20.83
C ASP A 141 0.34 10.60 -21.01
N ASP A 142 0.47 11.93 -21.00
CA ASP A 142 -0.63 12.90 -21.05
C ASP A 142 -1.67 12.76 -19.92
N SER A 143 -1.27 12.20 -18.78
CA SER A 143 -2.12 11.95 -17.63
C SER A 143 -1.48 12.35 -16.30
N PHE A 144 -2.31 12.77 -15.35
CA PHE A 144 -1.89 13.01 -13.96
C PHE A 144 -3.03 12.67 -13.00
N THR A 145 -2.69 12.37 -11.75
CA THR A 145 -3.69 12.04 -10.72
C THR A 145 -3.64 13.03 -9.57
N ILE A 146 -4.81 13.54 -9.20
CA ILE A 146 -5.02 14.40 -8.04
C ILE A 146 -5.64 13.58 -6.91
N ARG A 147 -5.06 13.68 -5.71
CA ARG A 147 -5.63 13.21 -4.46
C ARG A 147 -6.36 14.36 -3.76
N CYS A 148 -7.60 14.13 -3.40
CA CYS A 148 -8.45 14.99 -2.58
C CYS A 148 -8.64 14.33 -1.21
N ASP A 149 -8.11 14.92 -0.15
CA ASP A 149 -8.43 14.55 1.24
C ASP A 149 -9.50 15.51 1.77
N ILE A 150 -10.60 14.99 2.33
CA ILE A 150 -11.75 15.76 2.82
C ILE A 150 -12.08 15.37 4.26
N ILE A 151 -12.42 16.36 5.08
CA ILE A 151 -12.90 16.19 6.46
C ILE A 151 -14.24 16.92 6.56
N VAL A 152 -15.33 16.22 6.83
CA VAL A 152 -16.67 16.78 7.02
C VAL A 152 -16.94 16.93 8.51
N VAL A 153 -17.39 18.10 8.96
CA VAL A 153 -17.77 18.38 10.35
C VAL A 153 -19.28 18.29 10.47
N ASN A 154 -19.78 17.33 11.26
CA ASN A 154 -21.21 17.01 11.34
C ASN A 154 -21.96 17.89 12.34
N GLU A 155 -21.50 17.94 13.60
CA GLU A 155 -22.14 18.71 14.67
C GLU A 155 -21.11 19.21 15.69
N PHE A 156 -21.39 20.36 16.31
CA PHE A 156 -20.73 20.81 17.53
C PHE A 156 -21.71 20.61 18.69
N ARG A 157 -21.37 19.74 19.65
CA ARG A 157 -22.21 19.52 20.83
C ARG A 157 -21.60 20.18 22.05
N ALA A 158 -22.39 20.99 22.75
CA ALA A 158 -22.13 21.46 24.10
C ALA A 158 -23.15 20.78 25.01
N ASP A 159 -22.73 19.71 25.68
CA ASP A 159 -23.65 18.91 26.49
C ASP A 159 -23.53 19.25 27.98
N GLY A 160 -24.68 19.44 28.63
CA GLY A 160 -24.80 19.65 30.07
C GLY A 160 -24.95 18.30 30.76
N GLY A 161 -23.88 17.53 30.88
CA GLY A 161 -23.94 16.14 31.33
C GLY A 161 -24.26 15.95 32.83
N PRO A 162 -24.94 14.84 33.20
CA PRO A 162 -25.01 14.35 34.60
C PRO A 162 -23.60 14.07 35.15
N PRO A 163 -23.41 13.90 36.49
CA PRO A 163 -22.08 13.80 37.10
C PRO A 163 -21.19 12.82 36.33
N PRO A 164 -19.93 13.18 36.04
CA PRO A 164 -19.10 12.43 35.12
C PRO A 164 -18.95 11.00 35.62
N ALA A 165 -19.38 10.04 34.80
CA ALA A 165 -18.82 8.70 34.86
C ALA A 165 -17.28 8.87 34.81
N PRO A 166 -16.50 8.07 35.57
CA PRO A 166 -15.06 8.20 35.60
C PRO A 166 -14.54 8.21 34.16
N ALA A 167 -13.83 9.29 33.79
CA ALA A 167 -13.31 9.49 32.45
C ALA A 167 -12.67 8.20 31.93
N PRO A 168 -12.90 7.77 30.68
CA PRO A 168 -11.98 6.84 30.07
C PRO A 168 -10.63 7.57 30.09
N ARG A 169 -9.76 7.12 30.99
CA ARG A 169 -8.37 7.56 31.03
C ARG A 169 -7.74 7.04 29.75
N SER A 170 -7.86 7.78 28.64
CA SER A 170 -7.02 7.55 27.47
C SER A 170 -5.64 8.10 27.81
N VAL A 171 -4.95 7.39 28.70
CA VAL A 171 -3.50 7.48 28.78
C VAL A 171 -3.02 7.18 27.35
N PRO A 172 -2.32 8.11 26.66
CA PRO A 172 -1.81 7.83 25.33
C PRO A 172 -0.82 6.68 25.46
N VAL A 173 -1.23 5.48 25.09
CA VAL A 173 -0.38 4.30 25.08
C VAL A 173 0.47 4.40 23.82
N PRO A 174 1.80 4.54 23.92
CA PRO A 174 2.64 4.51 22.73
C PRO A 174 2.49 3.16 22.01
N PRO A 175 2.65 3.12 20.68
CA PRO A 175 2.65 1.86 19.96
C PRO A 175 3.74 0.92 20.50
N SER A 176 3.51 -0.38 20.42
CA SER A 176 4.49 -1.38 20.84
C SER A 176 5.80 -1.21 20.08
N ASP A 177 6.91 -1.13 20.81
CA ASP A 177 8.27 -1.09 20.29
C ASP A 177 9.01 -2.42 20.45
N LEU A 178 8.31 -3.48 20.93
CA LEU A 178 8.90 -4.80 21.17
C LEU A 178 9.60 -5.37 19.93
N GLY A 179 8.99 -5.24 18.74
CA GLY A 179 9.60 -5.71 17.50
C GLY A 179 10.91 -4.99 17.19
N GLN A 180 10.99 -3.68 17.44
CA GLN A 180 12.23 -2.90 17.27
C GLN A 180 13.28 -3.34 18.29
N GLN A 181 12.91 -3.46 19.57
CA GLN A 181 13.82 -3.89 20.64
C GLN A 181 14.40 -5.28 20.38
N LEU A 182 13.61 -6.23 19.88
CA LEU A 182 14.10 -7.54 19.45
C LEU A 182 14.99 -7.44 18.21
N GLY A 183 14.61 -6.62 17.22
CA GLY A 183 15.44 -6.34 16.05
C GLY A 183 16.81 -5.77 16.40
N ASP A 184 16.88 -4.90 17.41
CA ASP A 184 18.13 -4.32 17.91
C ASP A 184 19.03 -5.39 18.57
N LEU A 185 18.45 -6.40 19.23
CA LEU A 185 19.21 -7.54 19.75
C LEU A 185 19.84 -8.38 18.63
N LEU A 186 19.11 -8.58 17.52
CA LEU A 186 19.65 -9.25 16.34
C LEU A 186 20.78 -8.43 15.72
N ALA A 187 20.61 -7.11 15.58
CA ALA A 187 21.62 -6.25 14.95
C ALA A 187 22.90 -6.11 15.79
N ALA A 188 22.80 -6.23 17.11
CA ALA A 188 23.92 -6.11 18.04
C ALA A 188 24.58 -7.46 18.39
N ASP A 189 24.08 -8.59 17.87
CA ASP A 189 24.48 -9.96 18.22
C ASP A 189 24.51 -10.25 19.74
N LYS A 190 23.77 -9.47 20.53
CA LYS A 190 23.89 -9.46 21.98
C LYS A 190 23.14 -10.64 22.60
N GLY A 191 23.90 -11.63 23.07
CA GLY A 191 23.34 -12.82 23.71
C GLY A 191 22.98 -13.93 22.73
N ALA A 192 23.47 -13.86 21.49
CA ALA A 192 23.31 -14.90 20.50
C ALA A 192 23.92 -16.24 20.98
N ASP A 193 23.16 -17.32 20.82
CA ASP A 193 23.48 -18.68 21.28
C ASP A 193 23.42 -19.71 20.13
N VAL A 194 23.28 -19.22 18.89
CA VAL A 194 23.38 -20.00 17.65
C VAL A 194 23.95 -19.15 16.52
N VAL A 195 24.69 -19.77 15.61
CA VAL A 195 25.18 -19.16 14.37
C VAL A 195 24.68 -20.01 13.19
N PHE A 196 24.18 -19.35 12.16
CA PHE A 196 23.78 -19.98 10.90
C PHE A 196 24.80 -19.67 9.80
N GLU A 197 25.17 -20.66 9.01
CA GLU A 197 25.98 -20.52 7.79
C GLU A 197 25.06 -20.62 6.57
N VAL A 198 24.91 -19.52 5.82
CA VAL A 198 23.98 -19.41 4.68
C VAL A 198 24.65 -18.68 3.52
N GLY A 199 24.77 -19.33 2.36
CA GLY A 199 25.36 -18.71 1.17
C GLY A 199 26.81 -18.21 1.34
N GLY A 200 27.56 -18.76 2.29
CA GLY A 200 28.92 -18.31 2.64
C GLY A 200 28.97 -17.15 3.66
N GLU A 201 27.83 -16.65 4.11
CA GLU A 201 27.71 -15.68 5.19
C GLU A 201 27.32 -16.35 6.52
N THR A 202 27.66 -15.71 7.64
CA THR A 202 27.32 -16.18 8.98
C THR A 202 26.36 -15.23 9.68
N PHE A 203 25.32 -15.77 10.32
CA PHE A 203 24.29 -15.01 11.03
C PHE A 203 24.17 -15.49 12.48
N ALA A 204 24.53 -14.64 13.44
CA ALA A 204 24.31 -14.91 14.84
C ALA A 204 22.84 -14.65 15.21
N ALA A 205 22.25 -15.51 16.04
CA ALA A 205 20.83 -15.42 16.41
C ALA A 205 20.54 -16.09 17.76
N HIS A 206 19.26 -16.08 18.15
CA HIS A 206 18.78 -16.53 19.46
C HIS A 206 17.84 -17.73 19.32
N ARG A 207 18.26 -18.92 19.80
CA ARG A 207 17.53 -20.18 19.65
C ARG A 207 16.11 -20.09 20.17
N TRP A 208 15.94 -19.52 21.37
CA TRP A 208 14.64 -19.42 22.04
C TRP A 208 13.62 -18.65 21.19
N LEU A 209 14.05 -17.57 20.53
CA LEU A 209 13.18 -16.74 19.71
C LEU A 209 12.84 -17.45 18.41
N LEU A 210 13.84 -18.01 17.73
CA LEU A 210 13.64 -18.74 16.48
C LEU A 210 12.70 -19.94 16.68
N ALA A 211 12.88 -20.69 17.77
CA ALA A 211 12.00 -21.80 18.13
C ALA A 211 10.57 -21.37 18.45
N ALA A 212 10.39 -20.19 19.06
CA ALA A 212 9.06 -19.64 19.30
C ALA A 212 8.35 -19.20 18.01
N ARG A 213 9.12 -18.84 16.97
CA ARG A 213 8.60 -18.28 15.71
C ARG A 213 8.45 -19.32 14.60
N SER A 214 9.13 -20.45 14.69
CA SER A 214 9.05 -21.54 13.73
C SER A 214 9.07 -22.89 14.44
N PRO A 215 8.04 -23.75 14.25
CA PRO A 215 8.05 -25.10 14.81
C PRO A 215 9.14 -25.98 14.19
N VAL A 216 9.56 -25.69 12.95
CA VAL A 216 10.67 -26.38 12.28
C VAL A 216 11.99 -26.05 12.97
N LEU A 217 12.28 -24.76 13.19
CA LEU A 217 13.47 -24.35 13.94
C LEU A 217 13.40 -24.79 15.41
N SER A 218 12.20 -24.89 16.00
CA SER A 218 12.05 -25.46 17.34
C SER A 218 12.52 -26.90 17.40
N ALA A 219 12.09 -27.74 16.44
CA ALA A 219 12.53 -29.12 16.33
C ALA A 219 14.02 -29.23 15.98
N GLU A 220 14.54 -28.38 15.10
CA GLU A 220 15.95 -28.39 14.68
C GLU A 220 16.90 -27.93 15.79
N LEU A 221 16.52 -26.90 16.55
CA LEU A 221 17.36 -26.31 17.58
C LEU A 221 17.19 -26.97 18.96
N PHE A 222 16.04 -27.55 19.27
CA PHE A 222 15.78 -28.16 20.58
C PHE A 222 15.39 -29.64 20.53
N GLY A 223 15.22 -30.22 19.33
CA GLY A 223 14.88 -31.62 19.16
C GLY A 223 16.08 -32.57 19.37
N SER A 224 15.75 -33.87 19.40
CA SER A 224 16.69 -34.97 19.66
C SER A 224 17.70 -35.20 18.53
N MET A 225 17.43 -34.64 17.34
CA MET A 225 18.24 -34.77 16.12
C MET A 225 19.18 -33.57 16.00
N ARG A 226 20.08 -33.40 16.98
CA ARG A 226 21.15 -32.40 16.92
C ARG A 226 22.18 -32.87 15.90
N GLU A 227 22.12 -32.40 14.66
CA GLU A 227 23.24 -32.53 13.73
C GLU A 227 24.40 -31.69 14.27
N GLY A 228 25.28 -32.34 15.04
CA GLY A 228 26.50 -31.73 15.59
C GLY A 228 26.36 -31.24 17.03
N GLY A 229 27.20 -31.79 17.91
CA GLY A 229 27.25 -31.42 19.32
C GLY A 229 27.54 -29.94 19.54
N ALA A 230 26.86 -29.35 20.53
CA ALA A 230 27.09 -28.14 21.34
C ALA A 230 27.76 -26.84 20.77
N ALA A 231 28.40 -26.83 19.59
CA ALA A 231 29.24 -25.71 19.14
C ALA A 231 29.33 -25.53 17.60
N GLY A 232 28.62 -26.33 16.80
CA GLY A 232 28.62 -26.19 15.33
C GLY A 232 27.63 -25.14 14.83
N ALA A 233 28.00 -24.38 13.79
CA ALA A 233 27.08 -23.52 13.06
C ALA A 233 26.03 -24.35 12.31
N VAL A 234 24.79 -23.87 12.26
CA VAL A 234 23.68 -24.51 11.55
C VAL A 234 23.73 -24.12 10.08
N ARG A 235 23.87 -25.09 9.18
CA ARG A 235 24.03 -24.82 7.74
C ARG A 235 22.68 -24.78 7.03
N VAL A 236 22.41 -23.71 6.29
CA VAL A 236 21.25 -23.58 5.39
C VAL A 236 21.78 -23.52 3.95
N ALA A 237 21.64 -24.63 3.21
CA ALA A 237 22.23 -24.78 1.88
C ALA A 237 21.33 -24.30 0.74
N ASP A 238 20.02 -24.29 0.95
CA ASP A 238 18.95 -24.05 -0.04
C ASP A 238 18.34 -22.65 0.09
N MET A 239 19.12 -21.67 0.57
CA MET A 239 18.67 -20.30 0.74
C MET A 239 19.79 -19.30 0.47
N GLU A 240 19.45 -18.22 -0.23
CA GLU A 240 20.35 -17.09 -0.39
C GLU A 240 20.49 -16.31 0.91
N ALA A 241 21.69 -15.79 1.18
CA ALA A 241 21.99 -15.04 2.40
C ALA A 241 21.05 -13.84 2.61
N GLN A 242 20.70 -13.11 1.53
CA GLN A 242 19.76 -11.99 1.58
C GLN A 242 18.34 -12.40 1.99
N VAL A 243 17.87 -13.55 1.50
CA VAL A 243 16.54 -14.10 1.83
C VAL A 243 16.52 -14.54 3.29
N PHE A 244 17.59 -15.20 3.74
CA PHE A 244 17.71 -15.61 5.14
C PHE A 244 17.80 -14.42 6.10
N LYS A 245 18.51 -13.36 5.72
CA LYS A 245 18.56 -12.10 6.47
C LYS A 245 17.17 -11.46 6.59
N ALA A 246 16.41 -11.43 5.51
CA ALA A 246 15.03 -10.95 5.49
C ALA A 246 14.10 -11.81 6.37
N LEU A 247 14.23 -13.13 6.29
CA LEU A 247 13.50 -14.09 7.12
C LEU A 247 13.80 -13.89 8.62
N LEU A 248 15.09 -13.77 8.98
CA LEU A 248 15.50 -13.47 10.36
C LEU A 248 14.90 -12.15 10.84
N ARG A 249 15.00 -11.07 10.05
CA ARG A 249 14.38 -9.79 10.41
C ARG A 249 12.89 -9.94 10.68
N PHE A 250 12.18 -10.71 9.86
CA PHE A 250 10.76 -10.99 10.08
C PHE A 250 10.50 -11.80 11.36
N MET A 251 11.34 -12.80 11.67
CA MET A 251 11.20 -13.57 12.91
C MET A 251 11.28 -12.69 14.16
N TYR A 252 12.15 -11.68 14.17
CA TYR A 252 12.33 -10.77 15.31
C TYR A 252 11.32 -9.63 15.35
N THR A 253 10.93 -9.09 14.19
CA THR A 253 10.18 -7.82 14.12
C THR A 253 8.72 -7.97 13.68
N ASP A 254 8.33 -9.16 13.20
CA ASP A 254 7.03 -9.45 12.55
C ASP A 254 6.67 -8.47 11.41
N SER A 255 7.70 -7.81 10.85
CA SER A 255 7.58 -6.75 9.86
C SER A 255 8.26 -7.16 8.56
N TRP A 256 7.64 -6.81 7.43
CA TRP A 256 8.21 -7.02 6.11
C TRP A 256 9.56 -6.29 5.98
N PRO A 257 10.58 -6.87 5.31
CA PRO A 257 11.83 -6.18 5.04
C PRO A 257 11.55 -4.99 4.10
N LEU A 258 11.68 -3.76 4.59
CA LEU A 258 11.20 -2.53 3.93
C LEU A 258 12.18 -1.91 2.93
N GLU A 259 13.33 -2.54 2.64
CA GLU A 259 14.50 -1.87 2.05
C GLU A 259 14.92 -2.42 0.67
N THR A 260 13.99 -2.86 -0.17
CA THR A 260 14.30 -3.34 -1.53
C THR A 260 13.52 -2.57 -2.60
N ALA A 261 14.08 -2.42 -3.81
CA ALA A 261 13.36 -1.86 -4.96
C ALA A 261 12.09 -2.68 -5.27
N GLU A 262 11.12 -2.14 -6.02
CA GLU A 262 9.85 -2.87 -6.28
C GLU A 262 10.06 -4.19 -7.05
N GLU A 263 11.02 -4.23 -7.99
CA GLU A 263 11.41 -5.46 -8.71
C GLU A 263 12.07 -6.48 -7.78
N GLU A 264 12.90 -6.01 -6.84
CA GLU A 264 13.53 -6.84 -5.81
C GLU A 264 12.50 -7.31 -4.77
N GLU A 265 11.45 -6.52 -4.50
CA GLU A 265 10.36 -6.88 -3.58
C GLU A 265 9.55 -8.06 -4.12
N PHE A 266 9.35 -8.13 -5.45
CA PHE A 266 8.70 -9.27 -6.09
C PHE A 266 9.53 -10.55 -5.97
N ALA A 267 10.80 -10.51 -6.36
CA ALA A 267 11.70 -11.66 -6.24
C ALA A 267 11.84 -12.11 -4.78
N MET A 268 12.00 -11.15 -3.85
CA MET A 268 12.05 -11.41 -2.42
C MET A 268 10.75 -12.06 -1.92
N ALA A 269 9.58 -11.65 -2.42
CA ALA A 269 8.31 -12.28 -2.07
C ALA A 269 8.20 -13.73 -2.54
N GLN A 270 8.71 -14.06 -3.73
CA GLN A 270 8.77 -15.45 -4.20
C GLN A 270 9.67 -16.29 -3.28
N HIS A 271 10.89 -15.82 -3.00
CA HIS A 271 11.84 -16.55 -2.15
C HIS A 271 11.39 -16.65 -0.68
N LEU A 272 10.79 -15.59 -0.13
CA LEU A 272 10.25 -15.62 1.23
C LEU A 272 9.01 -16.49 1.35
N LEU A 273 8.21 -16.66 0.29
CA LEU A 273 7.10 -17.60 0.31
C LEU A 273 7.61 -19.04 0.47
N VAL A 274 8.64 -19.41 -0.31
CA VAL A 274 9.31 -20.72 -0.19
C VAL A 274 9.88 -20.91 1.22
N ALA A 275 10.57 -19.91 1.75
CA ALA A 275 11.14 -19.93 3.09
C ALA A 275 10.06 -20.03 4.18
N ALA A 276 8.97 -19.28 4.05
CA ALA A 276 7.88 -19.26 5.00
C ALA A 276 7.17 -20.61 5.05
N ASP A 277 6.96 -21.24 3.90
CA ASP A 277 6.41 -22.59 3.83
C ASP A 277 7.36 -23.62 4.47
N LYS A 278 8.66 -23.58 4.11
CA LYS A 278 9.71 -24.45 4.69
C LYS A 278 9.75 -24.37 6.21
N TYR A 279 9.73 -23.16 6.78
CA TYR A 279 9.80 -22.94 8.22
C TYR A 279 8.43 -22.87 8.91
N ARG A 280 7.34 -23.17 8.19
CA ARG A 280 5.95 -23.13 8.68
C ARG A 280 5.56 -21.81 9.36
N MET A 281 5.88 -20.70 8.72
CA MET A 281 5.58 -19.34 9.16
C MET A 281 4.36 -18.80 8.43
N GLU A 282 3.17 -19.24 8.86
CA GLU A 282 1.90 -18.99 8.15
C GLU A 282 1.64 -17.50 7.88
N ARG A 283 1.88 -16.65 8.88
CA ARG A 283 1.68 -15.20 8.73
C ARG A 283 2.58 -14.60 7.65
N LEU A 284 3.85 -15.02 7.56
CA LEU A 284 4.77 -14.54 6.53
C LEU A 284 4.33 -15.04 5.16
N LYS A 285 3.90 -16.31 5.08
CA LYS A 285 3.39 -16.94 3.85
C LYS A 285 2.21 -16.13 3.28
N LEU A 286 1.21 -15.80 4.11
CA LEU A 286 0.07 -14.98 3.70
C LEU A 286 0.45 -13.55 3.27
N ILE A 287 1.46 -12.92 3.91
CA ILE A 287 1.98 -11.62 3.45
C ILE A 287 2.60 -11.76 2.05
N CYS A 288 3.37 -12.83 1.81
CA CYS A 288 3.96 -13.09 0.50
C CYS A 288 2.86 -13.31 -0.55
N GLU A 289 1.80 -14.06 -0.23
CA GLU A 289 0.64 -14.24 -1.11
C GLU A 289 -0.02 -12.90 -1.48
N ASP A 290 -0.29 -12.01 -0.50
CA ASP A 290 -0.84 -10.69 -0.76
C ASP A 290 0.06 -9.83 -1.68
N LYS A 291 1.37 -9.90 -1.48
CA LYS A 291 2.36 -9.20 -2.32
C LYS A 291 2.39 -9.75 -3.74
N LEU A 292 2.37 -11.07 -3.90
CA LEU A 292 2.39 -11.71 -5.21
C LEU A 292 1.07 -11.50 -5.96
N CYS A 293 -0.08 -11.54 -5.28
CA CYS A 293 -1.39 -11.22 -5.85
C CYS A 293 -1.43 -9.83 -6.52
N LYS A 294 -0.77 -8.84 -5.91
CA LYS A 294 -0.69 -7.46 -6.44
C LYS A 294 0.19 -7.33 -7.68
N ASN A 295 1.03 -8.32 -7.96
CA ASN A 295 2.01 -8.33 -9.04
C ASN A 295 1.72 -9.37 -10.13
N ILE A 296 0.50 -9.92 -10.17
CA ILE A 296 0.08 -10.83 -11.24
C ILE A 296 -0.04 -10.03 -12.55
N ALA A 297 0.82 -10.36 -13.50
CA ALA A 297 0.85 -9.80 -14.84
C ALA A 297 1.09 -10.93 -15.86
N ALA A 298 0.95 -10.65 -17.16
CA ALA A 298 1.11 -11.67 -18.21
C ALA A 298 2.47 -12.40 -18.13
N GLY A 299 3.55 -11.66 -17.88
CA GLY A 299 4.90 -12.22 -17.77
C GLY A 299 5.19 -12.95 -16.46
N THR A 300 4.37 -12.80 -15.42
CA THR A 300 4.63 -13.36 -14.07
C THR A 300 3.59 -14.39 -13.64
N ALA A 301 2.40 -14.41 -14.27
CA ALA A 301 1.28 -15.24 -13.84
C ALA A 301 1.62 -16.74 -13.82
N ALA A 302 2.41 -17.22 -14.79
CA ALA A 302 2.79 -18.63 -14.86
C ALA A 302 3.74 -19.04 -13.73
N SER A 303 4.75 -18.23 -13.43
CA SER A 303 5.70 -18.52 -12.36
C SER A 303 5.06 -18.38 -10.97
N ILE A 304 4.19 -17.38 -10.76
CA ILE A 304 3.40 -17.24 -9.53
C ILE A 304 2.44 -18.42 -9.36
N LEU A 305 1.77 -18.88 -10.43
CA LEU A 305 0.85 -20.01 -10.37
C LEU A 305 1.59 -21.33 -10.04
N ALA A 306 2.77 -21.56 -10.63
CA ALA A 306 3.62 -22.70 -10.27
C ALA A 306 4.00 -22.67 -8.79
N LEU A 307 4.42 -21.49 -8.29
CA LEU A 307 4.78 -21.31 -6.89
C LEU A 307 3.58 -21.58 -5.96
N ALA A 308 2.40 -21.08 -6.33
CA ALA A 308 1.18 -21.28 -5.56
C ALA A 308 0.76 -22.76 -5.49
N GLU A 309 0.98 -23.52 -6.56
CA GLU A 309 0.71 -24.97 -6.57
C GLU A 309 1.67 -25.74 -5.66
N VAL A 310 2.97 -25.48 -5.80
CA VAL A 310 4.03 -26.17 -5.03
C VAL A 310 3.85 -25.96 -3.53
N HIS A 311 3.51 -24.74 -3.13
CA HIS A 311 3.37 -24.37 -1.72
C HIS A 311 1.93 -24.35 -1.22
N HIS A 312 0.98 -24.90 -1.99
CA HIS A 312 -0.43 -25.01 -1.60
C HIS A 312 -1.09 -23.67 -1.19
N CYS A 313 -0.77 -22.59 -1.90
CA CYS A 313 -1.34 -21.26 -1.70
C CYS A 313 -2.65 -21.11 -2.49
N HIS A 314 -3.77 -21.48 -1.88
CA HIS A 314 -5.07 -21.55 -2.57
C HIS A 314 -5.58 -20.19 -3.06
N GLU A 315 -5.46 -19.13 -2.25
CA GLU A 315 -5.91 -17.78 -2.62
C GLU A 315 -5.07 -17.21 -3.76
N LEU A 316 -3.74 -17.36 -3.68
CA LEU A 316 -2.83 -16.95 -4.75
C LEU A 316 -3.08 -17.71 -6.06
N LYS A 317 -3.31 -19.03 -5.99
CA LYS A 317 -3.71 -19.86 -7.14
C LYS A 317 -5.02 -19.37 -7.74
N GLY A 318 -6.01 -19.07 -6.90
CA GLY A 318 -7.30 -18.51 -7.30
C GLY A 318 -7.16 -17.18 -8.05
N ALA A 319 -6.34 -16.27 -7.54
CA ALA A 319 -6.05 -14.98 -8.17
C ALA A 319 -5.36 -15.15 -9.54
N CYS A 320 -4.40 -16.07 -9.65
CA CYS A 320 -3.73 -16.39 -10.92
C CYS A 320 -4.73 -16.93 -11.96
N PHE A 321 -5.61 -17.84 -11.55
CA PHE A 321 -6.66 -18.36 -12.43
C PHE A 321 -7.61 -17.25 -12.89
N HIS A 322 -8.08 -16.40 -11.98
CA HIS A 322 -8.95 -15.29 -12.34
C HIS A 322 -8.28 -14.35 -13.36
N PHE A 323 -6.99 -14.05 -13.19
CA PHE A 323 -6.24 -13.23 -14.15
C PHE A 323 -6.10 -13.90 -15.53
N LEU A 324 -5.79 -15.20 -15.54
CA LEU A 324 -5.58 -15.99 -16.75
C LEU A 324 -6.89 -16.42 -17.43
N SER A 325 -8.06 -16.29 -16.79
CA SER A 325 -9.36 -16.53 -17.43
C SER A 325 -9.63 -15.57 -18.60
N SER A 326 -8.97 -14.41 -18.65
CA SER A 326 -9.09 -13.51 -19.79
C SER A 326 -8.29 -14.02 -21.00
N PRO A 327 -8.90 -14.20 -22.19
CA PRO A 327 -8.19 -14.70 -23.38
C PRO A 327 -6.97 -13.85 -23.75
N LYS A 328 -7.04 -12.53 -23.55
CA LYS A 328 -5.92 -11.60 -23.80
C LYS A 328 -4.74 -11.89 -22.87
N ASN A 329 -5.01 -12.06 -21.58
CA ASN A 329 -3.97 -12.33 -20.58
C ASN A 329 -3.38 -13.72 -20.76
N LEU A 330 -4.23 -14.72 -21.04
CA LEU A 330 -3.78 -16.09 -21.32
C LEU A 330 -2.85 -16.14 -22.53
N THR A 331 -3.26 -15.52 -23.65
CA THR A 331 -2.44 -15.49 -24.87
C THR A 331 -1.10 -14.79 -24.62
N ALA A 332 -1.09 -13.69 -23.86
CA ALA A 332 0.14 -12.98 -23.51
C ALA A 332 1.04 -13.81 -22.58
N ALA A 333 0.48 -14.53 -21.61
CA ALA A 333 1.24 -15.41 -20.71
C ALA A 333 1.83 -16.62 -21.46
N MET A 334 1.08 -17.21 -22.39
CA MET A 334 1.52 -18.33 -23.24
C MET A 334 2.69 -17.98 -24.16
N ALA A 335 2.94 -16.70 -24.42
CA ALA A 335 4.09 -16.25 -25.20
C ALA A 335 5.41 -16.28 -24.41
N GLY A 336 5.36 -16.43 -23.07
CA GLY A 336 6.54 -16.47 -22.22
C GLY A 336 7.01 -17.90 -21.87
N ASP A 337 8.31 -18.06 -21.68
CA ASP A 337 8.95 -19.35 -21.35
C ASP A 337 8.43 -19.98 -20.04
N ASP A 338 8.03 -19.14 -19.08
CA ASP A 338 7.50 -19.59 -17.79
C ASP A 338 6.20 -20.41 -17.92
N PHE A 339 5.38 -20.11 -18.93
CA PHE A 339 4.16 -20.89 -19.17
C PHE A 339 4.47 -22.27 -19.74
N GLU A 340 5.53 -22.38 -20.54
CA GLU A 340 6.03 -23.67 -21.03
C GLU A 340 6.60 -24.54 -19.90
N ASN A 341 7.30 -23.91 -18.96
CA ASN A 341 7.78 -24.56 -17.74
C ASN A 341 6.61 -25.03 -16.85
N LEU A 342 5.58 -24.21 -16.69
CA LEU A 342 4.35 -24.55 -15.97
C LEU A 342 3.65 -25.76 -16.62
N ARG A 343 3.51 -25.74 -17.95
CA ARG A 343 2.87 -26.83 -18.71
C ARG A 343 3.61 -28.14 -18.55
N SER A 344 4.94 -28.10 -18.55
CA SER A 344 5.78 -29.29 -18.44
C SER A 344 5.81 -29.83 -17.00
N SER A 345 5.92 -28.95 -16.01
CA SER A 345 6.05 -29.33 -14.59
C SER A 345 4.71 -29.68 -13.94
N PHE A 346 3.61 -29.02 -14.36
CA PHE A 346 2.28 -29.17 -13.75
C PHE A 346 1.16 -29.33 -14.80
N PRO A 347 1.11 -30.43 -15.59
CA PRO A 347 0.09 -30.60 -16.63
C PRO A 347 -1.35 -30.59 -16.10
N SER A 348 -1.57 -31.01 -14.85
CA SER A 348 -2.88 -30.98 -14.19
C SER A 348 -3.42 -29.56 -14.00
N ILE A 349 -2.55 -28.60 -13.68
CA ILE A 349 -2.96 -27.22 -13.44
C ILE A 349 -3.40 -26.53 -14.72
N VAL A 350 -2.76 -26.87 -15.84
CA VAL A 350 -3.16 -26.38 -17.17
C VAL A 350 -4.53 -26.93 -17.56
N LYS A 351 -4.80 -28.22 -17.28
CA LYS A 351 -6.14 -28.81 -17.49
C LYS A 351 -7.20 -28.11 -16.63
N GLU A 352 -6.89 -27.83 -15.37
CA GLU A 352 -7.77 -27.10 -14.45
C GLU A 352 -8.04 -25.67 -14.95
N LEU A 353 -7.00 -24.97 -15.43
CA LEU A 353 -7.12 -23.65 -16.03
C LEU A 353 -8.02 -23.65 -17.27
N ILE A 354 -7.82 -24.60 -18.18
CA ILE A 354 -8.65 -24.76 -19.39
C ILE A 354 -10.10 -25.03 -19.02
N ALA A 355 -10.35 -25.90 -18.04
CA ALA A 355 -11.69 -26.20 -17.57
C ALA A 355 -12.39 -24.94 -17.02
N LYS A 356 -11.68 -24.12 -16.22
CA LYS A 356 -12.20 -22.84 -15.73
C LYS A 356 -12.51 -21.85 -16.86
N CYS A 357 -11.60 -21.70 -17.82
CA CYS A 357 -11.80 -20.80 -18.97
C CYS A 357 -13.00 -21.23 -19.85
N SER A 358 -13.29 -22.53 -19.91
CA SER A 358 -14.39 -23.08 -20.70
C SER A 358 -15.77 -22.86 -20.05
N ILE A 359 -15.83 -22.62 -18.74
CA ILE A 359 -17.07 -22.40 -17.98
C ILE A 359 -17.49 -20.92 -18.03
N ASP A 360 -16.53 -20.00 -18.10
CA ASP A 360 -16.78 -18.55 -18.12
C ASP A 360 -17.00 -17.96 -19.53
N ALA A 361 -17.03 -18.81 -20.57
CA ALA A 361 -17.39 -18.36 -21.92
C ALA A 361 -18.92 -18.10 -21.99
N PRO A 362 -19.37 -16.88 -22.33
CA PRO A 362 -20.80 -16.64 -22.50
C PRO A 362 -21.33 -17.55 -23.61
N ALA A 363 -22.44 -18.23 -23.34
CA ALA A 363 -23.19 -18.97 -24.35
C ALA A 363 -23.44 -18.02 -25.54
N GLN A 364 -22.90 -18.39 -26.71
CA GLN A 364 -23.13 -17.67 -27.96
C GLN A 364 -24.58 -17.79 -28.42
#